data_AF-A0A1C6KNS4-F1
#
_entry.id   AF-A0A1C6KNS4-F1
#
_cell.length_a   1.000
_cell.length_b   1.000
_cell.length_c   1.000
_cell.angle_alpha   90.00
_cell.angle_beta   90.00
_cell.angle_gamma   90.00
#
_symmetry.space_group_name_H-M   'P 1'
#
loop_
_entity.id
_entity.type
_entity.pdbx_description
1 polymer ?
#
loop_
_entity_poly.entity_id
_entity_poly.type
_entity_poly.pdbx_seq_one_letter_code
_entity_poly.pdbx_strand_id
1 'polypeptide(L)'
;MNNQIDDERLRLYFKQIKMAIPMHSRSEKAYLAKMQKSIEDFVRDHPDASFTDLLNQFGTPDQISQSYLSSLKAEELYKRVLRRVWFKRALILIASLAIISFSCYVGYLYKAYSHIQGGYSVQEIIEYE
;
A
#
# COMPACT_ATOMS: atom_id res chain seq x y z
N MET A 1 3.67 46.32 -12.80
CA MET A 1 3.87 45.05 -13.52
C MET A 1 2.50 44.40 -13.62
N ASN A 2 1.97 44.19 -14.82
CA ASN A 2 0.66 43.58 -15.00
C ASN A 2 0.74 42.13 -14.49
N ASN A 3 -0.01 41.80 -13.44
CA ASN A 3 0.10 40.53 -12.73
C ASN A 3 -1.02 39.54 -13.10
N GLN A 4 -1.84 39.87 -14.10
CA GLN A 4 -2.85 38.97 -14.66
C GLN A 4 -2.21 37.71 -15.23
N ILE A 5 -2.98 36.63 -15.22
CA ILE A 5 -2.63 35.36 -15.85
C ILE A 5 -2.74 35.54 -17.37
N ASP A 6 -1.60 35.67 -18.05
CA ASP A 6 -1.53 35.60 -19.50
C ASP A 6 -1.27 34.17 -19.99
N ASP A 7 -1.76 33.86 -21.20
CA ASP A 7 -1.67 32.53 -21.81
C ASP A 7 -0.22 32.05 -21.97
N GLU A 8 0.74 32.96 -22.18
CA GLU A 8 2.15 32.62 -22.37
C GLU A 8 2.78 32.14 -21.06
N ARG A 9 2.58 32.88 -19.97
CA ARG A 9 3.03 32.47 -18.62
C ARG A 9 2.38 31.17 -18.16
N LEU A 10 1.10 30.97 -18.45
CA LEU A 10 0.40 29.74 -18.12
C LEU A 10 0.97 28.54 -18.89
N ARG A 11 1.25 28.70 -20.19
CA ARG A 11 1.93 27.67 -20.99
C ARG A 11 3.34 27.35 -20.49
N LEU A 12 4.11 28.38 -20.13
CA LEU A 12 5.45 28.21 -19.55
C LEU A 12 5.39 27.47 -18.20
N TYR A 13 4.40 27.78 -17.37
CA TYR A 13 4.17 27.10 -16.10
C TYR A 13 3.88 25.61 -16.30
N PHE A 14 2.96 25.24 -17.20
CA PHE A 14 2.70 23.84 -17.53
C PHE A 14 3.91 23.12 -18.11
N LYS A 15 4.67 23.80 -18.99
CA LYS A 15 5.89 23.23 -19.56
C LYS A 15 6.92 22.91 -18.48
N GLN A 16 7.11 23.80 -17.51
CA GLN A 16 8.04 23.60 -16.40
C GLN A 16 7.62 22.43 -15.50
N ILE A 17 6.33 22.34 -15.14
CA ILE A 17 5.82 21.19 -14.36
C ILE A 17 6.06 19.87 -15.10
N LYS A 18 5.80 19.85 -16.41
CA LYS A 18 6.02 18.67 -17.26
C LYS A 18 7.49 18.26 -17.37
N MET A 19 8.42 19.22 -17.33
CA MET A 19 9.86 18.94 -17.33
C MET A 19 10.37 18.48 -15.95
N ALA A 20 9.74 18.94 -14.87
CA ALA A 20 10.15 18.61 -13.51
C ALA A 20 9.70 17.21 -13.05
N ILE A 21 8.66 16.64 -13.67
CA ILE A 21 8.15 15.31 -13.34
C ILE A 21 8.64 14.28 -14.37
N PRO A 22 9.27 13.16 -13.94
CA PRO A 22 9.57 12.06 -14.86
C PRO A 22 8.25 11.53 -15.44
N MET A 23 8.14 11.46 -16.78
CA MET A 23 6.93 11.08 -17.53
C MET A 23 7.03 9.67 -18.16
N HIS A 24 7.48 8.70 -17.37
CA HIS A 24 7.69 7.31 -17.78
C HIS A 24 6.43 6.42 -17.65
N SER A 25 5.49 6.74 -16.73
CA SER A 25 4.33 5.90 -16.42
C SER A 25 2.97 6.52 -16.78
N ARG A 26 1.93 5.67 -16.91
CA ARG A 26 0.55 6.14 -17.15
C ARG A 26 -0.02 6.91 -15.96
N SER A 27 0.35 6.54 -14.74
CA SER A 27 -0.06 7.22 -13.50
C SER A 27 0.48 8.63 -13.41
N GLU A 28 1.74 8.87 -13.82
CA GLU A 28 2.34 10.21 -13.89
C GLU A 28 1.57 11.12 -14.86
N LYS A 29 1.26 10.59 -16.05
CA LYS A 29 0.48 11.31 -17.06
C LYS A 29 -0.93 11.64 -16.56
N ALA A 30 -1.57 10.71 -15.84
CA ALA A 30 -2.90 10.92 -15.27
C ALA A 30 -2.89 11.98 -14.15
N TYR A 31 -1.87 11.96 -13.28
CA TYR A 31 -1.67 12.98 -12.24
C TYR A 31 -1.53 14.37 -12.85
N LEU A 32 -0.67 14.50 -13.86
CA LEU A 32 -0.44 15.75 -14.57
C LEU A 32 -1.67 16.26 -15.31
N ALA A 33 -2.41 15.38 -16.00
CA ALA A 33 -3.64 15.77 -16.69
C ALA A 33 -4.71 16.26 -15.70
N LYS A 34 -4.84 15.61 -14.54
CA LYS A 34 -5.76 16.05 -13.48
C LYS A 34 -5.36 17.42 -12.93
N MET A 35 -4.06 17.63 -12.71
CA MET A 35 -3.55 18.91 -12.22
C MET A 35 -3.77 20.03 -13.23
N GLN A 36 -3.46 19.78 -14.51
CA GLN A 36 -3.67 20.74 -15.58
C GLN A 36 -5.14 21.15 -15.67
N LYS A 37 -6.06 20.19 -15.63
CA LYS A 37 -7.50 20.46 -15.61
C LYS A 37 -7.91 21.32 -14.42
N SER A 38 -7.39 21.04 -13.23
CA SER A 38 -7.70 21.83 -12.03
C SER A 38 -7.21 23.28 -12.13
N ILE A 39 -6.08 23.52 -12.80
CA ILE A 39 -5.54 24.86 -13.03
C ILE A 39 -6.39 25.59 -14.08
N GLU A 40 -6.76 24.90 -15.16
CA GLU A 40 -7.66 25.46 -16.19
C GLU A 40 -9.03 25.83 -15.60
N ASP A 41 -9.61 24.97 -14.75
CA ASP A 41 -10.86 25.25 -14.06
C ASP A 41 -10.72 26.48 -13.14
N PHE A 42 -9.60 26.61 -12.40
CA PHE A 42 -9.33 27.78 -11.54
C PHE A 42 -9.22 29.09 -12.34
N VAL A 43 -8.46 29.09 -13.45
CA VAL A 43 -8.30 30.28 -14.31
C VAL A 43 -9.63 30.69 -14.93
N ARG A 44 -10.47 29.72 -15.30
CA ARG A 44 -11.82 29.98 -15.85
C ARG A 44 -12.73 30.59 -14.80
N ASP A 45 -12.71 30.08 -13.58
CA ASP A 45 -13.61 30.48 -12.50
C ASP A 45 -13.15 31.80 -11.83
N HIS A 46 -11.88 32.17 -11.98
CA HIS A 46 -11.27 33.39 -11.46
C HIS A 46 -10.48 34.16 -12.54
N PRO A 47 -11.16 34.80 -13.50
CA PRO A 47 -10.51 35.49 -14.63
C PRO A 47 -9.69 36.73 -14.24
N ASP A 48 -9.92 37.26 -13.05
CA ASP A 48 -9.22 38.39 -12.43
C ASP A 48 -8.07 37.96 -11.51
N ALA A 49 -7.89 36.66 -11.28
CA ALA A 49 -6.80 36.13 -10.47
C ALA A 49 -5.44 36.51 -11.06
N SER A 50 -4.50 36.82 -10.17
CA SER A 50 -3.13 37.07 -10.56
C SER A 50 -2.32 35.78 -10.66
N PHE A 51 -1.21 35.82 -11.39
CA PHE A 51 -0.29 34.69 -11.45
C PHE A 51 0.27 34.30 -10.07
N THR A 52 0.38 35.27 -9.16
CA THR A 52 0.77 35.01 -7.77
C THR A 52 -0.29 34.19 -7.04
N ASP A 53 -1.58 34.43 -7.29
CA ASP A 53 -2.68 33.66 -6.67
C ASP A 53 -2.67 32.21 -7.15
N LEU A 54 -2.39 31.99 -8.43
CA LEU A 54 -2.18 30.65 -9.00
C LEU A 54 -1.00 29.92 -8.33
N LEU A 55 0.14 30.60 -8.12
CA LEU A 55 1.28 30.02 -7.43
C LEU A 55 1.00 29.75 -5.94
N ASN A 56 0.21 30.60 -5.28
CA ASN A 56 -0.17 30.38 -3.89
C ASN A 56 -1.11 29.17 -3.74
N GLN A 57 -2.01 28.96 -4.70
CA GLN A 57 -2.98 27.88 -4.64
C GLN A 57 -2.42 26.53 -5.09
N PHE A 58 -1.62 26.50 -6.16
CA PHE A 58 -1.12 25.27 -6.76
C PHE A 58 0.37 25.00 -6.48
N GLY A 59 1.11 26.01 -6.03
CA GLY A 59 2.54 25.94 -5.81
C GLY A 59 3.38 26.26 -7.03
N THR A 60 4.69 26.39 -6.83
CA THR A 60 5.67 26.51 -7.90
C THR A 60 5.93 25.15 -8.57
N PRO A 61 6.40 25.11 -9.83
CA PRO A 61 6.70 23.85 -10.52
C PRO A 61 7.66 22.94 -9.72
N ASP A 62 8.64 23.51 -9.05
CA ASP A 62 9.56 22.79 -8.17
C ASP A 62 8.84 22.16 -6.97
N GLN A 63 7.99 22.92 -6.28
CA GLN A 63 7.20 22.40 -5.14
C GLN A 63 6.27 21.27 -5.55
N ILE A 64 5.66 21.38 -6.74
CA ILE A 64 4.78 20.35 -7.29
C ILE A 64 5.55 19.05 -7.54
N SER A 65 6.74 19.15 -8.13
CA SER A 65 7.59 17.98 -8.36
C SER A 65 8.03 17.32 -7.05
N GLN A 66 8.41 18.11 -6.03
CA GLN A 66 8.81 17.61 -4.72
C GLN A 66 7.64 16.94 -3.99
N SER A 67 6.45 17.53 -4.06
CA SER A 67 5.22 16.95 -3.51
C SER A 67 4.88 15.62 -4.19
N TYR A 68 4.99 15.56 -5.51
CA TYR A 68 4.80 14.34 -6.29
C TYR A 68 5.78 13.23 -5.88
N LEU A 69 7.09 13.52 -5.84
CA LEU A 69 8.12 12.57 -5.41
C LEU A 69 7.94 12.12 -3.96
N SER A 70 7.48 13.02 -3.08
CA SER A 70 7.21 12.71 -1.68
C SER A 70 6.00 11.77 -1.54
N SER A 71 4.95 11.99 -2.33
CA SER A 71 3.78 11.10 -2.37
C SER A 71 4.13 9.69 -2.85
N LEU A 72 5.00 9.56 -3.86
CA LEU A 72 5.52 8.28 -4.34
C LEU A 72 6.30 7.55 -3.24
N LYS A 73 7.22 8.24 -2.55
CA LYS A 73 7.97 7.67 -1.43
C LYS A 73 7.05 7.22 -0.30
N ALA A 74 6.04 8.01 0.04
CA ALA A 74 5.06 7.66 1.06
C ALA A 74 4.26 6.41 0.69
N GLU A 75 3.84 6.27 -0.58
CA GLU A 75 3.13 5.08 -1.06
C GLU A 75 4.02 3.83 -1.01
N GLU A 76 5.30 3.95 -1.38
CA GLU A 76 6.26 2.86 -1.23
C GLU A 76 6.46 2.43 0.23
N LEU A 77 6.61 3.40 1.13
CA LEU A 77 6.73 3.14 2.57
C LEU A 77 5.49 2.41 3.09
N TYR A 78 4.30 2.86 2.71
CA TYR A 78 3.04 2.22 3.07
C TYR A 78 2.97 0.76 2.58
N LYS A 79 3.32 0.50 1.31
CA LYS A 79 3.38 -0.86 0.75
C LYS A 79 4.39 -1.76 1.48
N ARG A 80 5.56 -1.23 1.88
CA ARG A 80 6.55 -1.99 2.67
C ARG A 80 6.02 -2.34 4.06
N VAL A 81 5.38 -1.39 4.75
CA VAL A 81 4.81 -1.61 6.09
C VAL A 81 3.69 -2.65 6.03
N LEU A 82 2.74 -2.51 5.09
CA LEU A 82 1.66 -3.48 4.89
C LEU A 82 2.20 -4.89 4.62
N ARG A 83 3.18 -5.00 3.71
CA ARG A 83 3.82 -6.28 3.38
C ARG A 83 4.43 -6.94 4.62
N ARG A 84 5.15 -6.17 5.45
CA ARG A 84 5.75 -6.68 6.69
C ARG A 84 4.71 -7.14 7.70
N VAL A 85 3.62 -6.39 7.87
CA VAL A 85 2.50 -6.78 8.75
C VAL A 85 1.82 -8.05 8.24
N TRP A 86 1.59 -8.14 6.93
CA TRP A 86 0.94 -9.29 6.31
C TRP A 86 1.80 -10.56 6.42
N PHE A 87 3.11 -10.47 6.17
CA PHE A 87 4.04 -11.59 6.38
C PHE A 87 4.08 -12.06 7.83
N LYS A 88 4.13 -11.14 8.80
CA LYS A 88 4.08 -11.50 10.23
C LYS A 88 2.80 -12.25 10.58
N ARG A 89 1.65 -11.78 10.09
CA ARG A 89 0.35 -12.44 10.30
C ARG A 89 0.33 -13.84 9.68
N ALA A 90 0.82 -13.98 8.45
CA ALA A 90 0.90 -15.27 7.78
C ALA A 90 1.77 -16.28 8.56
N LEU A 91 2.92 -15.83 9.08
CA LEU A 91 3.81 -16.68 9.87
C LEU A 91 3.16 -17.17 11.17
N ILE A 92 2.40 -16.30 11.86
CA ILE A 92 1.65 -16.68 13.07
C ILE A 92 0.56 -17.71 12.74
N LEU A 93 -0.15 -17.56 11.62
CA LEU A 93 -1.17 -18.53 11.19
C LEU A 93 -0.58 -19.89 10.83
N ILE A 94 0.59 -19.92 10.17
CA ILE A 94 1.27 -21.16 9.85
C ILE A 94 1.75 -21.85 11.14
N ALA A 95 2.33 -21.08 12.07
CA ALA A 95 2.77 -21.62 13.35
C ALA A 95 1.61 -22.19 14.18
N SER A 96 0.45 -21.52 14.21
CA SER A 96 -0.72 -22.04 14.93
C SER A 96 -1.26 -23.33 14.31
N LEU A 97 -1.33 -23.42 12.97
CA LEU A 97 -1.72 -24.64 12.27
C LEU A 97 -0.75 -25.81 12.56
N ALA A 98 0.55 -25.54 12.60
CA ALA A 98 1.56 -26.54 12.93
C ALA A 98 1.37 -27.09 14.35
N ILE A 99 1.10 -26.21 15.33
CA ILE A 99 0.84 -26.62 16.73
C ILE A 99 -0.42 -27.50 16.83
N ILE A 100 -1.49 -27.12 16.12
CA ILE A 100 -2.74 -27.89 16.10
C ILE A 100 -2.49 -29.27 15.46
N SER A 101 -1.81 -29.32 14.32
CA SER A 101 -1.46 -30.56 13.63
C SER A 101 -0.63 -31.49 14.51
N PHE A 102 0.39 -30.94 15.18
CA PHE A 102 1.23 -31.70 16.11
C PHE A 102 0.41 -32.26 17.29
N SER A 103 -0.46 -31.43 17.87
CA SER A 103 -1.35 -31.85 18.97
C SER A 103 -2.28 -32.99 18.54
N CYS A 104 -2.86 -32.92 17.34
CA CYS A 104 -3.68 -33.99 16.79
C CYS A 104 -2.88 -35.29 16.56
N TYR A 105 -1.66 -35.18 16.05
CA TYR A 105 -0.79 -36.34 15.82
C TYR A 105 -0.45 -37.06 17.13
N VAL A 106 -0.07 -36.30 18.17
CA VAL A 106 0.20 -36.85 19.50
C VAL A 106 -1.06 -37.51 20.07
N GLY A 107 -2.22 -36.85 19.98
CA GLY A 107 -3.49 -37.43 20.44
C GLY A 107 -3.87 -38.74 19.72
N TYR A 108 -3.63 -38.82 18.41
CA TYR A 108 -3.81 -40.06 17.64
C TYR A 108 -2.91 -41.18 18.15
N LEU A 109 -1.63 -40.89 18.37
CA LEU A 109 -0.69 -41.87 18.93
C LEU A 109 -1.12 -42.33 20.32
N TYR A 110 -1.46 -41.41 21.23
CA TYR A 110 -1.92 -41.76 22.58
C TYR A 110 -3.13 -42.69 22.56
N LYS A 111 -4.10 -42.43 21.68
CA LYS A 111 -5.28 -43.29 21.51
C LYS A 111 -4.92 -44.67 20.96
N ALA A 112 -3.96 -44.75 20.05
CA ALA A 112 -3.46 -46.03 19.54
C ALA A 112 -2.73 -46.83 20.64
N TYR A 113 -1.91 -46.18 21.46
CA TYR A 113 -1.21 -46.82 22.57
C TYR A 113 -2.16 -47.37 23.65
N SER A 114 -3.19 -46.60 24.05
CA SER A 114 -4.12 -47.05 25.10
C SER A 114 -5.01 -48.22 24.67
N HIS A 115 -5.37 -48.30 23.39
CA HIS A 115 -6.14 -49.43 22.85
C HIS A 115 -5.35 -50.75 22.88
N ILE A 116 -4.03 -50.69 22.68
CA ILE A 116 -3.17 -51.87 22.73
C ILE A 116 -2.98 -52.33 24.18
N GLN A 117 -2.70 -51.40 25.10
CA GLN A 117 -2.44 -51.72 26.50
C GLN A 117 -3.68 -52.28 27.23
N GLY A 118 -4.87 -51.77 26.91
CA GLY A 118 -6.14 -52.33 27.42
C GLY A 118 -6.50 -53.71 26.86
N GLY A 119 -5.95 -54.10 25.70
CA GLY A 119 -6.12 -55.44 25.14
C GLY A 119 -5.25 -56.49 25.83
N TYR A 120 -3.99 -56.15 26.12
CA TYR A 120 -3.06 -57.06 26.80
C TYR A 120 -3.51 -57.41 28.22
N SER A 121 -4.01 -56.43 28.99
CA SER A 121 -4.48 -56.68 30.36
C SER A 121 -5.73 -57.56 30.43
N VAL A 122 -6.62 -57.50 29.44
CA VAL A 122 -7.80 -58.38 29.37
C VAL A 122 -7.41 -59.80 29.00
N GLN A 123 -6.47 -59.97 28.06
CA GLN A 123 -6.01 -61.29 27.65
C GLN A 123 -5.23 -62.01 28.76
N GLU A 124 -4.43 -61.27 29.53
CA GLU A 124 -3.70 -61.80 30.68
C GLU A 124 -4.68 -62.32 31.76
N ILE A 125 -5.80 -61.64 32.04
CA ILE A 125 -6.80 -62.11 33.02
C ILE A 125 -7.47 -63.43 32.59
N ILE A 126 -7.71 -63.63 31.29
CA ILE A 126 -8.39 -64.82 30.76
C ILE A 126 -7.49 -66.06 30.75
N GLU A 127 -6.15 -65.89 30.72
CA GLU A 127 -5.20 -67.01 30.69
C GLU A 127 -4.92 -67.62 32.08
N TYR A 128 -5.28 -66.92 33.17
CA TYR A 128 -5.13 -67.39 34.56
C TYR A 128 -6.43 -67.90 35.21
N GLU A 129 -7.55 -67.94 34.48
CA GLU A 129 -8.84 -68.51 34.93
C GLU A 129 -9.11 -69.87 34.28
#